data_AF-A0AAW0YIT0-F1
#
_entry.id   AF-A0AAW0YIT0-F1
#
_cell.length_a   1.000
_cell.length_b   1.000
_cell.length_c   1.000
_cell.angle_alpha   90.00
_cell.angle_beta   90.00
_cell.angle_gamma   90.00
#
_symmetry.space_group_name_H-M   'P 1'
#
loop_
_entity.id
_entity.type
_entity.pdbx_description
1 polymer ?
#
loop_
_entity_poly.entity_id
_entity_poly.type
_entity_poly.pdbx_seq_one_letter_code
_entity_poly.pdbx_strand_id
1 'polypeptide(L)'
;EVVADFSNMPHLNTRIERWELLEEGGNYDRWHYGVITYESMVGGWLLGLNENHGQVMVEPLAPPNHYYHQEVYTTHSLHGLLIVKNYGKTHFRRSNRDGQEGTLVQQEVFSDCPLLFHYLCVFEINSGRQEFYKNLANWFS
;
A
#
# COMPACT_ATOMS: atom_id res chain seq x y z
N GLU A 1 6.47 12.77 -2.95
CA GLU A 1 6.88 12.19 -4.24
C GLU A 1 7.08 10.67 -4.15
N VAL A 2 8.01 10.16 -3.34
CA VAL A 2 8.29 8.70 -3.23
C VAL A 2 7.05 7.81 -3.11
N VAL A 3 6.09 8.17 -2.24
CA VAL A 3 4.83 7.40 -2.07
C VAL A 3 3.71 7.87 -3.03
N ALA A 4 3.90 9.02 -3.66
CA ALA A 4 2.93 9.61 -4.60
C ALA A 4 3.11 9.10 -6.03
N ASP A 5 4.32 8.69 -6.40
CA ASP A 5 4.61 8.06 -7.69
C ASP A 5 4.54 6.54 -7.52
N PHE A 6 3.55 5.93 -8.16
CA PHE A 6 3.31 4.50 -8.06
C PHE A 6 4.45 3.65 -8.64
N SER A 7 5.28 4.21 -9.53
CA SER A 7 6.42 3.48 -10.09
C SER A 7 7.48 3.12 -9.02
N ASN A 8 7.48 3.81 -7.88
CA ASN A 8 8.33 3.47 -6.73
C ASN A 8 7.74 2.34 -5.87
N MET A 9 6.46 2.02 -6.04
CA MET A 9 5.76 1.06 -5.18
C MET A 9 6.37 -0.35 -5.18
N PRO A 10 6.88 -0.89 -6.31
CA PRO A 10 7.60 -2.17 -6.31
C PRO A 10 8.90 -2.17 -5.49
N HIS A 11 9.55 -1.01 -5.29
CA HIS A 11 10.71 -0.90 -4.43
C HIS A 11 10.35 -0.89 -2.95
N LEU A 12 9.17 -0.36 -2.61
CA LEU A 12 8.67 -0.31 -1.25
C LEU A 12 8.01 -1.63 -0.85
N ASN A 13 7.22 -2.22 -1.75
CA ASN A 13 6.59 -3.53 -1.61
C ASN A 13 7.22 -4.52 -2.60
N THR A 14 8.26 -5.20 -2.15
CA THR A 14 9.03 -6.22 -2.89
C THR A 14 8.20 -7.44 -3.30
N ARG A 15 6.99 -7.60 -2.75
CA ARG A 15 6.08 -8.69 -3.11
C ARG A 15 5.44 -8.47 -4.47
N ILE A 16 5.39 -7.21 -4.95
CA ILE A 16 4.88 -6.87 -6.29
C ILE A 16 5.88 -7.41 -7.31
N GLU A 17 5.50 -8.49 -8.00
CA GLU A 17 6.32 -9.07 -9.06
C GLU A 17 6.13 -8.33 -10.38
N ARG A 18 4.90 -7.91 -10.65
CA ARG A 18 4.53 -7.09 -11.80
C ARG A 18 3.34 -6.20 -11.47
N TRP A 19 3.22 -5.10 -12.20
CA TRP A 19 2.09 -4.19 -12.07
C TRP A 19 1.74 -3.59 -13.43
N GLU A 20 0.49 -3.16 -13.55
CA GLU A 20 -0.07 -2.55 -14.75
C GLU A 20 -0.76 -1.26 -14.35
N LEU A 21 -0.46 -0.18 -15.09
CA LEU A 21 -1.16 1.10 -14.93
C LEU A 21 -2.43 1.06 -15.78
N LEU A 22 -3.59 1.24 -15.15
CA LEU A 22 -4.88 1.32 -15.82
C LEU A 22 -5.26 2.77 -16.12
N GLU A 23 -5.07 3.62 -15.11
CA GLU A 23 -5.44 5.02 -15.15
C GLU A 23 -4.43 5.81 -14.33
N GLU A 24 -4.02 6.96 -14.85
CA GLU A 24 -3.27 7.95 -14.12
C GLU A 24 -3.95 9.28 -14.36
N GLY A 25 -4.12 10.03 -13.28
CA GLY A 25 -4.64 11.37 -13.38
C GLY A 25 -4.30 12.19 -12.17
N GLY A 26 -4.49 13.49 -12.31
CA GLY A 26 -4.23 14.42 -11.23
C GLY A 26 -4.03 15.84 -11.68
N ASN A 27 -4.02 16.73 -10.70
CA ASN A 27 -3.59 18.11 -10.86
C ASN A 27 -2.44 18.39 -9.88
N TYR A 28 -1.98 19.64 -9.79
CA TYR A 28 -0.88 20.02 -8.89
C TYR A 28 -1.09 19.64 -7.42
N ASP A 29 -2.34 19.43 -6.99
CA ASP A 29 -2.68 19.14 -5.60
C ASP A 29 -3.16 17.70 -5.37
N ARG A 30 -3.60 16.96 -6.38
CA ARG A 30 -4.14 15.61 -6.17
C ARG A 30 -3.68 14.67 -7.26
N TRP A 31 -3.10 13.55 -6.87
CA TRP A 31 -2.75 12.44 -7.75
C TRP A 31 -3.67 11.27 -7.49
N HIS A 32 -4.07 10.57 -8.54
CA HIS A 32 -4.78 9.31 -8.44
C HIS A 32 -4.30 8.32 -9.50
N TYR A 33 -4.29 7.04 -9.13
CA TYR A 33 -3.85 5.94 -9.97
C TYR A 33 -4.84 4.78 -9.85
N GLY A 34 -5.27 4.27 -10.99
CA GLY A 34 -5.87 2.95 -11.13
C GLY A 34 -4.78 1.97 -11.54
N VAL A 35 -4.57 0.91 -10.77
CA VAL A 35 -3.47 -0.04 -10.97
C VAL A 35 -3.93 -1.48 -10.76
N ILE A 36 -3.27 -2.41 -11.44
CA ILE A 36 -3.34 -3.84 -11.10
C ILE A 36 -1.96 -4.25 -10.63
N THR A 37 -1.84 -4.76 -9.40
CA THR A 37 -0.59 -5.38 -8.92
C THR A 37 -0.74 -6.89 -8.83
N TYR A 38 0.33 -7.59 -9.17
CA TYR A 38 0.43 -9.03 -9.02
C TYR A 38 1.48 -9.33 -7.96
N GLU A 39 1.02 -9.82 -6.82
CA GLU A 39 1.82 -9.94 -5.61
C GLU A 39 2.03 -11.39 -5.22
N SER A 40 3.26 -11.71 -4.84
CA SER A 40 3.59 -12.97 -4.19
C SER A 40 2.92 -13.04 -2.81
N MET A 41 2.46 -14.24 -2.47
CA MET A 41 1.95 -14.58 -1.13
C MET A 41 2.71 -15.76 -0.56
N VAL A 42 2.61 -15.99 0.75
CA VAL A 42 3.14 -17.20 1.38
C VAL A 42 2.50 -18.42 0.73
N GLY A 43 3.33 -19.27 0.14
CA GLY A 43 2.87 -20.43 -0.64
C GLY A 43 2.40 -20.09 -2.06
N GLY A 44 2.76 -18.93 -2.61
CA GLY A 44 2.35 -18.48 -3.95
C GLY A 44 2.70 -19.46 -5.09
N TRP A 45 3.75 -20.27 -4.93
CA TRP A 45 4.07 -21.36 -5.87
C TRP A 45 2.97 -22.42 -5.98
N LEU A 46 2.16 -22.61 -4.93
CA LEU A 46 1.03 -23.54 -4.88
C LEU A 46 -0.32 -22.82 -5.10
N LEU A 47 -0.43 -21.58 -4.61
CA LEU A 47 -1.68 -20.85 -4.50
C LEU A 47 -1.91 -19.82 -5.63
N GLY A 48 -0.88 -19.55 -6.43
CA GLY A 48 -0.85 -18.48 -7.42
C GLY A 48 -0.47 -17.13 -6.81
N LEU A 49 -0.37 -16.11 -7.68
CA LEU A 49 -0.19 -14.73 -7.28
C LEU A 49 -1.53 -14.11 -6.85
N ASN A 50 -1.46 -13.16 -5.94
CA ASN A 50 -2.58 -12.27 -5.64
C ASN A 50 -2.69 -11.22 -6.74
N GLU A 51 -3.87 -11.05 -7.31
CA GLU A 51 -4.17 -9.99 -8.25
C GLU A 51 -4.94 -8.89 -7.52
N ASN A 52 -4.32 -7.72 -7.33
CA ASN A 52 -4.92 -6.61 -6.60
C ASN A 52 -5.31 -5.50 -7.58
N HIS A 53 -6.60 -5.20 -7.63
CA HIS A 53 -7.14 -4.06 -8.37
C HIS A 53 -7.19 -2.86 -7.42
N GLY A 54 -6.27 -1.92 -7.62
CA GLY A 54 -6.02 -0.79 -6.74
C GLY A 54 -6.50 0.53 -7.29
N GLN A 55 -7.05 1.35 -6.41
CA GLN A 55 -7.27 2.77 -6.60
C GLN A 55 -6.50 3.50 -5.51
N VAL A 56 -5.48 4.25 -5.91
CA VAL A 56 -4.59 4.98 -5.02
C VAL A 56 -4.78 6.47 -5.25
N MET A 57 -4.83 7.25 -4.18
CA MET A 57 -4.97 8.70 -4.22
C MET A 57 -4.02 9.35 -3.22
N VAL A 58 -3.36 10.43 -3.65
CA VAL A 58 -2.52 11.25 -2.79
C VAL A 58 -2.94 12.70 -2.88
N GLU A 59 -3.13 13.34 -1.73
CA GLU A 59 -3.51 14.76 -1.64
C GLU A 59 -2.88 15.43 -0.39
N PRO A 60 -2.57 16.73 -0.45
CA PRO A 60 -2.14 17.50 0.70
C PRO A 60 -3.36 17.84 1.55
N LEU A 61 -3.26 17.61 2.87
CA LEU A 61 -4.27 18.04 3.83
C LEU A 61 -3.94 19.42 4.41
N ALA A 62 -2.68 19.64 4.74
CA ALA A 62 -2.16 20.93 5.21
C ALA A 62 -0.70 21.09 4.74
N PRO A 63 -0.49 21.46 3.45
CA PRO A 63 0.84 21.60 2.91
C PRO A 63 1.59 22.76 3.59
N PRO A 64 2.93 22.65 3.78
CA PRO A 64 3.81 21.57 3.30
C PRO A 64 3.96 20.39 4.28
N ASN A 65 3.25 20.39 5.41
CA ASN A 65 3.59 19.53 6.56
C ASN A 65 2.72 18.27 6.69
N HIS A 66 1.59 18.18 5.99
CA HIS A 66 0.65 17.07 6.13
C HIS A 66 0.09 16.62 4.78
N TYR A 67 0.39 15.37 4.43
CA TYR A 67 -0.13 14.68 3.25
C TYR A 67 -0.98 13.47 3.64
N TYR A 68 -1.90 13.14 2.76
CA TYR A 68 -2.80 12.02 2.85
C TYR A 68 -2.59 11.09 1.67
N HIS A 69 -2.50 9.81 1.95
CA HIS A 69 -2.45 8.75 0.95
C HIS A 69 -3.58 7.77 1.27
N GLN A 70 -4.46 7.55 0.31
CA GLN A 70 -5.58 6.64 0.41
C GLN A 70 -5.44 5.55 -0.63
N GLU A 71 -5.71 4.32 -0.22
CA GLU A 71 -5.63 3.17 -1.10
C GLU A 71 -6.84 2.26 -0.90
N VAL A 72 -7.46 1.83 -1.99
CA VAL A 72 -8.56 0.87 -2.00
C VAL A 72 -8.16 -0.25 -2.94
N TYR A 73 -8.07 -1.47 -2.43
CA TYR A 73 -7.73 -2.65 -3.23
C TYR A 73 -8.84 -3.69 -3.17
N THR A 74 -9.14 -4.28 -4.31
CA THR A 74 -9.87 -5.55 -4.40
C THR A 74 -8.89 -6.64 -4.79
N THR A 75 -8.57 -7.51 -3.84
CA THR A 75 -7.61 -8.59 -3.98
C THR A 75 -8.31 -9.87 -4.39
N HIS A 76 -7.90 -10.44 -5.51
CA HIS A 76 -8.28 -11.77 -5.96
C HIS A 76 -7.14 -12.74 -5.61
N SER A 77 -7.43 -13.64 -4.68
CA SER A 77 -6.51 -14.69 -4.22
C SER A 77 -7.02 -16.07 -4.63
N LEU A 78 -6.15 -17.08 -4.59
CA LEU A 78 -6.50 -18.47 -4.90
C LEU A 78 -7.17 -18.62 -6.27
N HIS A 79 -6.58 -18.03 -7.31
CA HIS A 79 -7.13 -18.02 -8.68
C HIS A 79 -8.56 -17.45 -8.75
N GLY A 80 -8.87 -16.46 -7.90
CA GLY A 80 -10.17 -15.77 -7.87
C GLY A 80 -11.23 -16.43 -7.00
N LEU A 81 -10.91 -17.52 -6.30
CA LEU A 81 -11.84 -18.15 -5.34
C LEU A 81 -12.06 -17.32 -4.09
N LEU A 82 -11.08 -16.48 -3.74
CA LEU A 82 -11.17 -15.60 -2.58
C LEU A 82 -11.04 -14.15 -3.04
N ILE A 83 -12.03 -13.32 -2.69
CA ILE A 83 -12.03 -11.89 -2.96
C ILE A 83 -12.01 -11.16 -1.63
N VAL A 84 -10.98 -10.35 -1.40
CA VAL A 84 -10.81 -9.55 -0.19
C VAL A 84 -10.79 -8.08 -0.56
N LYS A 85 -11.56 -7.26 0.15
CA LYS A 85 -11.49 -5.82 0.03
C LYS A 85 -10.58 -5.28 1.11
N ASN A 86 -9.63 -4.47 0.70
CA ASN A 86 -8.65 -3.82 1.55
C ASN A 86 -8.76 -2.31 1.36
N TYR A 87 -8.69 -1.60 2.46
CA TYR A 87 -8.75 -0.15 2.48
C TYR A 87 -7.67 0.38 3.41
N GLY A 88 -6.84 1.28 2.92
CA GLY A 88 -5.77 1.91 3.67
C GLY A 88 -5.88 3.44 3.67
N LYS A 89 -5.57 4.03 4.81
CA LYS A 89 -5.40 5.46 5.00
C LYS A 89 -4.05 5.70 5.63
N THR A 90 -3.19 6.49 5.00
CA THR A 90 -1.89 6.86 5.54
C THR A 90 -1.79 8.38 5.65
N HIS A 91 -1.36 8.86 6.82
CA HIS A 91 -1.00 10.24 7.05
C HIS A 91 0.51 10.38 7.19
N PHE A 92 1.07 11.30 6.41
CA PHE A 92 2.45 11.74 6.52
C PHE A 92 2.45 13.12 7.16
N ARG A 93 3.02 13.25 8.35
CA ARG A 93 3.06 14.51 9.10
C ARG A 93 4.48 14.81 9.52
N ARG A 94 4.92 16.06 9.41
CA ARG A 94 6.16 16.49 10.07
C ARG A 94 6.02 16.27 11.58
N SER A 95 7.05 15.70 12.19
CA SER A 95 7.11 15.45 13.61
C SER A 95 8.47 15.83 14.15
N ASN A 96 8.50 16.35 15.37
CA ASN A 96 9.73 16.50 16.14
C ASN A 96 9.58 15.64 17.38
N ARG A 97 10.25 14.48 17.38
CA ARG A 97 10.24 13.56 18.52
C ARG A 97 11.65 13.52 19.08
N ASP A 98 11.76 13.74 20.39
CA ASP A 98 13.04 13.70 21.12
C ASP A 98 14.10 14.67 20.56
N GLY A 99 13.67 15.81 19.99
CA GLY A 99 14.55 16.82 19.42
C GLY A 99 15.04 16.53 18.00
N GLN A 100 14.63 15.41 17.40
CA GLN A 100 14.93 15.06 16.01
C GLN A 100 13.75 15.40 15.10
N GLU A 101 14.01 16.20 14.06
CA GLU A 101 13.03 16.42 13.01
C GLU A 101 12.90 15.18 12.11
N GLY A 102 11.67 14.78 11.83
CA GLY A 102 11.37 13.67 10.96
C GLY A 102 9.94 13.70 10.45
N THR A 103 9.53 12.59 9.82
CA THR A 103 8.15 12.40 9.36
C THR A 103 7.50 11.29 10.17
N LEU A 104 6.41 11.62 10.85
CA LEU A 104 5.51 10.63 11.43
C LEU A 104 4.62 10.07 10.31
N VAL A 105 4.69 8.75 10.13
CA VAL A 105 3.81 8.02 9.22
C VAL A 105 2.84 7.19 10.05
N GLN A 106 1.54 7.42 9.88
CA GLN A 106 0.49 6.68 10.56
C GLN A 106 -0.47 6.10 9.53
N GLN A 107 -0.65 4.78 9.52
CA GLN A 107 -1.55 4.09 8.60
C GLN A 107 -2.59 3.24 9.31
N GLU A 108 -3.83 3.45 8.92
CA GLU A 108 -4.99 2.65 9.30
C GLU A 108 -5.35 1.74 8.13
N VAL A 109 -5.52 0.45 8.37
CA VAL A 109 -6.01 -0.50 7.35
C VAL A 109 -7.23 -1.23 7.85
N PHE A 110 -8.18 -1.37 6.94
CA PHE A 110 -9.42 -2.10 7.11
C PHE A 110 -9.43 -3.18 6.04
N SER A 111 -9.71 -4.41 6.46
CA SER A 111 -9.69 -5.57 5.55
C SER A 111 -10.81 -6.53 5.91
N ASP A 112 -11.52 -6.99 4.89
CA ASP A 112 -12.59 -7.97 5.03
C ASP A 112 -12.02 -9.40 4.98
N CYS A 113 -11.11 -9.72 5.91
CA CYS A 113 -10.49 -11.03 5.96
C CYS A 113 -11.53 -12.15 6.20
N PRO A 114 -11.54 -13.22 5.38
CA PRO A 114 -12.49 -14.32 5.53
C PRO A 114 -12.26 -15.10 6.85
N LEU A 115 -13.33 -15.58 7.48
CA LEU A 115 -13.25 -16.28 8.77
C LEU A 115 -12.31 -17.50 8.74
N LEU A 116 -12.41 -18.34 7.69
CA LEU A 116 -11.60 -19.58 7.58
C LEU A 116 -10.10 -19.32 7.40
N PHE A 117 -9.73 -18.18 6.80
CA PHE A 117 -8.33 -17.82 6.53
C PHE A 117 -7.91 -16.55 7.29
N HIS A 118 -8.64 -16.20 8.35
CA HIS A 118 -8.47 -14.92 9.05
C HIS A 118 -7.02 -14.71 9.51
N TYR A 119 -6.43 -15.71 10.16
CA TYR A 119 -5.07 -15.64 10.66
C TYR A 119 -4.03 -15.44 9.54
N LEU A 120 -4.18 -16.16 8.43
CA LEU A 120 -3.27 -16.04 7.29
C LEU A 120 -3.41 -14.65 6.64
N CYS A 121 -4.64 -14.19 6.42
CA CYS A 121 -4.93 -12.87 5.85
C CYS A 121 -4.34 -11.74 6.70
N VAL A 122 -4.58 -11.76 8.01
CA VAL A 122 -4.03 -10.76 8.94
C VAL A 122 -2.51 -10.82 9.00
N PHE A 123 -1.93 -12.02 9.00
CA PHE A 123 -0.48 -12.20 8.98
C PHE A 123 0.14 -11.58 7.71
N GLU A 124 -0.42 -11.90 6.55
CA GLU A 124 0.06 -11.37 5.26
C GLU A 124 0.02 -9.84 5.20
N ILE A 125 -1.12 -9.26 5.57
CA ILE A 125 -1.30 -7.80 5.60
C ILE A 125 -0.28 -7.14 6.53
N ASN A 126 -0.11 -7.68 7.74
CA ASN A 126 0.82 -7.11 8.71
C ASN A 126 2.28 -7.28 8.25
N SER A 127 2.63 -8.44 7.69
CA SER A 127 3.99 -8.73 7.23
C SER A 127 4.37 -7.84 6.04
N GLY A 128 3.49 -7.66 5.05
CA GLY A 128 3.72 -6.77 3.92
C GLY A 128 3.87 -5.31 4.35
N ARG A 129 3.08 -4.86 5.33
CA ARG A 129 3.20 -3.50 5.90
C ARG A 129 4.52 -3.27 6.61
N GLN A 130 4.97 -4.21 7.43
CA GLN A 130 6.24 -4.09 8.13
C GLN A 130 7.41 -3.96 7.15
N GLU A 131 7.37 -4.74 6.06
CA GLU A 131 8.34 -4.67 4.98
C GLU A 131 8.29 -3.31 4.26
N PHE A 132 7.09 -2.84 3.92
CA PHE A 132 6.90 -1.51 3.32
C PHE A 132 7.52 -0.40 4.16
N TYR A 133 7.25 -0.36 5.47
CA TYR A 133 7.81 0.68 6.34
C TYR A 133 9.32 0.59 6.48
N LYS A 134 9.86 -0.63 6.55
CA LYS A 134 11.29 -0.85 6.59
C LYS A 134 11.96 -0.33 5.32
N ASN A 135 11.40 -0.64 4.15
CA ASN A 135 11.94 -0.21 2.86
C ASN A 135 11.80 1.31 2.67
N LEU A 136 10.68 1.89 3.11
CA LEU A 136 10.48 3.34 3.11
C LEU A 136 11.51 4.05 4.00
N ALA A 137 11.76 3.55 5.20
CA ALA A 137 12.78 4.11 6.09
C ALA A 137 14.19 3.99 5.49
N ASN A 138 14.50 2.84 4.86
CA ASN A 138 15.77 2.61 4.19
C ASN A 138 15.97 3.51 2.95
N TRP A 139 14.90 3.89 2.25
CA TRP A 139 14.97 4.80 1.10
C TRP A 139 15.50 6.20 1.48
N PHE A 140 15.24 6.64 2.71
CA PHE A 140 15.65 7.95 3.23
C PHE A 140 16.85 7.90 4.19
N SER A 141 17.43 6.71 4.41
CA SER A 141 18.64 6.50 5.22
C SER A 141 19.90 6.61 4.36
#